data_AF-A0AA40G1W1-F1
#
_entry.id   AF-A0AA40G1W1-F1
#
_cell.length_a   1.000
_cell.length_b   1.000
_cell.length_c   1.000
_cell.angle_alpha   90.00
_cell.angle_beta   90.00
_cell.angle_gamma   90.00
#
_symmetry.space_group_name_H-M   'P 1'
#
loop_
_entity.id
_entity.type
_entity.pdbx_description
1 polymer ?
#
loop_
_entity_poly.entity_id
_entity_poly.type
_entity_poly.pdbx_seq_one_letter_code
_entity_poly.pdbx_strand_id
1 'polypeptide(L)'
;MPRRRNGEIPLPEGWDVAQDFDGKVYFIDHNTRKTTWIDPRDRFTKPQTFADCIGNELPLGWEEAYDKHVGAYYINHVNQTTQLEDPRQEWRAIQEAMLREYLQTAQDVLEVSLECILLTIFVAFEQATRPFECNDQGLRGILICSGGDYKQRGTDELLNEGRWEL
;
A
#
# COMPACT_ATOMS: atom_id res chain seq x y z
N MET A 1 -29.35 21.97 20.53
CA MET A 1 -29.54 21.02 21.65
C MET A 1 -28.70 21.46 22.83
N PRO A 2 -29.22 21.49 24.07
CA PRO A 2 -28.48 22.03 25.21
C PRO A 2 -27.45 21.00 25.69
N ARG A 3 -26.18 21.39 25.66
CA ARG A 3 -25.07 20.60 26.21
C ARG A 3 -25.17 20.62 27.75
N ARG A 4 -25.14 19.44 28.39
CA ARG A 4 -24.91 19.34 29.84
C ARG A 4 -23.52 19.93 30.15
N ARG A 5 -23.32 20.43 31.37
CA ARG A 5 -22.11 21.15 31.84
C ARG A 5 -20.76 20.43 31.60
N ASN A 6 -20.79 19.15 31.23
CA ASN A 6 -19.60 18.32 31.05
C ASN A 6 -19.28 18.01 29.58
N GLY A 7 -20.03 18.55 28.62
CA GLY A 7 -19.77 18.31 27.19
C GLY A 7 -20.15 16.92 26.67
N GLU A 8 -20.63 16.02 27.52
CA GLU A 8 -21.08 14.69 27.14
C GLU A 8 -22.37 14.73 26.30
N ILE A 9 -22.31 14.07 25.15
CA ILE A 9 -23.44 13.76 24.28
C ILE A 9 -24.39 12.87 25.09
N PRO A 10 -25.72 13.10 25.15
CA PRO A 10 -26.64 12.21 25.86
C PRO A 10 -26.63 10.78 25.27
N LEU A 11 -27.03 9.77 26.05
CA LEU A 11 -27.14 8.40 25.54
C LEU A 11 -28.26 8.40 24.46
N PRO A 12 -28.11 7.61 23.39
CA PRO A 12 -29.19 7.44 22.41
C PRO A 12 -30.44 6.86 23.08
N GLU A 13 -31.60 7.06 22.46
CA GLU A 13 -32.86 6.56 22.98
C GLU A 13 -32.84 5.02 23.11
N GLY A 14 -33.32 4.51 24.25
CA GLY A 14 -33.32 3.08 24.56
C GLY A 14 -31.96 2.55 25.05
N TRP A 15 -30.99 3.41 25.36
CA TRP A 15 -29.73 3.03 25.99
C TRP A 15 -29.68 3.44 27.46
N ASP A 16 -29.31 2.51 28.32
CA ASP A 16 -29.03 2.75 29.74
C ASP A 16 -27.58 2.39 30.10
N VAL A 17 -27.12 2.96 31.21
CA VAL A 17 -25.79 2.70 31.77
C VAL A 17 -25.95 1.98 33.11
N ALA A 18 -25.16 0.93 33.31
CA ALA A 18 -25.11 0.19 34.56
C ALA A 18 -23.65 -0.11 34.95
N GLN A 19 -23.45 -0.54 36.19
CA GLN A 19 -22.14 -0.82 36.74
C GLN A 19 -22.12 -2.24 37.29
N ASP A 20 -21.05 -2.97 37.01
CA ASP A 20 -20.84 -4.32 37.50
C ASP A 20 -20.31 -4.33 38.94
N PHE A 21 -20.23 -5.50 39.57
CA PHE A 21 -19.69 -5.67 40.94
C PHE A 21 -18.22 -5.23 41.06
N ASP A 22 -17.45 -5.34 39.98
CA ASP A 22 -16.07 -4.85 39.90
C ASP A 22 -15.98 -3.33 39.66
N GLY A 23 -17.12 -2.65 39.60
CA GLY A 23 -17.18 -1.23 39.36
C GLY A 23 -17.00 -0.84 37.89
N LYS A 24 -16.91 -1.80 36.97
CA LYS A 24 -16.82 -1.54 35.52
C LYS A 24 -18.18 -1.11 34.97
N VAL A 25 -18.18 -0.04 34.18
CA VAL A 25 -19.39 0.48 33.53
C VAL A 25 -19.68 -0.32 32.27
N TYR A 26 -20.93 -0.71 32.07
CA TYR A 26 -21.43 -1.33 30.84
C TYR A 26 -22.72 -0.67 30.38
N PHE A 27 -23.03 -0.84 29.10
CA PHE A 27 -24.18 -0.24 28.45
C PHE A 27 -25.23 -1.29 28.11
N ILE A 28 -26.49 -0.93 28.32
CA ILE A 28 -27.65 -1.79 28.09
C ILE A 28 -28.44 -1.18 26.93
N ASP A 29 -28.58 -1.92 25.84
CA ASP A 29 -29.45 -1.57 24.73
C ASP A 29 -30.82 -2.25 24.93
N HIS A 30 -31.83 -1.46 25.28
CA HIS A 30 -33.22 -1.93 25.45
C HIS A 30 -33.90 -2.25 24.12
N ASN A 31 -33.44 -1.69 23.00
CA ASN A 31 -34.02 -1.95 21.68
C ASN A 31 -33.70 -3.38 21.24
N THR A 32 -32.43 -3.79 21.39
CA THR A 32 -31.97 -5.14 21.04
C THR A 32 -31.96 -6.11 22.22
N ARG A 33 -32.19 -5.62 23.45
CA ARG A 33 -32.10 -6.36 24.72
C ARG A 33 -30.74 -7.04 24.90
N LYS A 34 -29.67 -6.31 24.58
CA LYS A 34 -28.29 -6.76 24.70
C LYS A 34 -27.50 -5.84 25.60
N THR A 35 -26.48 -6.40 26.25
CA THR A 35 -25.49 -5.64 27.01
C THR A 35 -24.17 -5.59 26.24
N THR A 36 -23.45 -4.49 26.36
CA THR A 36 -22.17 -4.27 25.68
C THR A 36 -21.24 -3.44 26.55
N TRP A 37 -19.95 -3.68 26.41
CA TRP A 37 -18.89 -2.88 27.04
C TRP A 37 -18.53 -1.64 26.21
N ILE A 38 -19.04 -1.55 24.98
CA ILE A 38 -18.76 -0.46 24.04
C ILE A 38 -19.78 0.66 24.24
N ASP A 39 -19.32 1.88 24.52
CA ASP A 39 -20.21 3.05 24.59
C ASP A 39 -20.81 3.30 23.19
N PRO A 40 -22.15 3.35 23.03
CA PRO A 40 -22.77 3.67 21.75
C PRO A 40 -22.34 5.04 21.19
N ARG A 41 -21.89 5.96 22.05
CA ARG A 41 -21.38 7.29 21.68
C ARG A 41 -19.98 7.22 21.09
N ASP A 42 -19.18 6.21 21.45
CA ASP A 42 -17.82 6.03 20.95
C ASP A 42 -17.77 5.86 19.44
N ARG A 43 -18.87 5.43 18.82
CA ARG A 43 -18.99 5.37 17.36
C ARG A 43 -18.76 6.74 16.69
N PHE A 44 -19.03 7.84 17.37
CA PHE A 44 -18.89 9.18 16.83
C PHE A 44 -17.57 9.86 17.21
N THR A 45 -16.90 9.38 18.26
CA THR A 45 -15.68 10.01 18.80
C THR A 45 -14.43 9.20 18.52
N LYS A 46 -14.53 7.87 18.45
CA LYS A 46 -13.40 6.98 18.21
C LYS A 46 -13.21 6.66 16.73
N PRO A 47 -11.95 6.44 16.30
CA PRO A 47 -11.66 5.97 14.95
C PRO A 47 -12.31 4.60 14.70
N GLN A 48 -12.98 4.47 13.56
CA GLN A 48 -13.62 3.23 13.14
C GLN A 48 -12.60 2.20 12.68
N THR A 49 -11.47 2.65 12.15
CA THR A 49 -10.42 1.80 11.60
C THR A 49 -9.08 2.08 12.27
N PHE A 50 -8.17 1.11 12.18
CA PHE A 50 -6.78 1.28 12.61
C PHE A 50 -6.05 2.39 11.86
N ALA A 51 -6.48 2.72 10.63
CA ALA A 51 -5.88 3.77 9.81
C ALA A 51 -6.15 5.18 10.35
N ASP A 52 -7.28 5.37 11.04
CA ASP A 52 -7.71 6.66 11.58
C ASP A 52 -7.22 6.90 13.01
N CYS A 53 -6.50 5.94 13.60
CA CYS A 53 -6.00 6.04 14.97
C CYS A 53 -4.86 7.06 15.07
N ILE A 54 -5.03 8.07 15.94
CA ILE A 54 -4.01 9.11 16.18
C ILE A 54 -3.44 8.95 17.58
N GLY A 55 -2.10 8.89 17.67
CA GLY A 55 -1.37 8.82 18.93
C GLY A 55 -1.68 7.56 19.74
N ASN A 56 -2.32 7.74 20.90
CA ASN A 56 -2.59 6.67 21.86
C ASN A 56 -4.02 6.12 21.78
N GLU A 57 -4.85 6.64 20.87
CA GLU A 57 -6.23 6.21 20.75
C GLU A 57 -6.32 4.83 20.07
N LEU A 58 -7.18 3.97 20.63
CA LEU A 58 -7.51 2.65 20.10
C LEU A 58 -8.81 2.71 19.29
N PRO A 59 -8.98 1.83 18.29
CA PRO A 59 -10.18 1.81 17.47
C PRO A 59 -11.42 1.41 18.27
N LEU A 60 -12.59 1.66 17.69
CA LEU A 60 -13.88 1.30 18.31
C LEU A 60 -13.88 -0.18 18.76
N GLY A 61 -14.23 -0.39 20.03
CA GLY A 61 -14.32 -1.72 20.64
C GLY A 61 -13.00 -2.28 21.18
N TRP A 62 -11.88 -1.56 21.02
CA TRP A 62 -10.63 -1.89 21.70
C TRP A 62 -10.49 -1.10 22.99
N GLU A 63 -10.01 -1.78 24.04
CA GLU A 63 -9.73 -1.23 25.35
C GLU A 63 -8.32 -1.62 25.80
N GLU A 64 -7.58 -0.65 26.34
CA GLU A 64 -6.33 -0.90 27.05
C GLU A 64 -6.64 -1.17 28.51
N ALA A 65 -6.22 -2.33 29.00
CA ALA A 65 -6.36 -2.72 30.39
C ALA A 65 -4.97 -2.97 31.01
N TYR A 66 -4.88 -2.83 32.34
CA TYR A 66 -3.64 -3.03 33.08
C TYR A 66 -3.81 -4.14 34.11
N ASP A 67 -2.90 -5.12 34.08
CA ASP A 67 -2.73 -6.10 35.14
C ASP A 67 -1.36 -5.94 35.79
N LYS A 68 -1.29 -6.14 37.11
CA LYS A 68 -0.07 -5.97 37.91
C LYS A 68 1.03 -6.96 37.56
N HIS A 69 0.70 -8.13 37.02
CA HIS A 69 1.68 -9.17 36.68
C HIS A 69 2.12 -9.11 35.22
N VAL A 70 1.19 -8.85 34.30
CA VAL A 70 1.43 -8.86 32.85
C VAL A 70 1.81 -7.47 32.32
N GLY A 71 1.31 -6.41 32.95
CA GLY A 71 1.41 -5.03 32.47
C GLY A 71 0.18 -4.63 31.66
N ALA A 72 0.38 -3.72 30.70
CA ALA A 72 -0.68 -3.30 29.78
C ALA A 72 -0.99 -4.42 28.77
N TYR A 73 -2.27 -4.70 28.58
CA TYR A 73 -2.78 -5.66 27.61
C TYR A 73 -4.03 -5.10 26.93
N TYR A 74 -4.38 -5.66 25.77
CA TYR A 74 -5.43 -5.13 24.90
C TYR A 74 -6.61 -6.11 24.85
N ILE A 75 -7.81 -5.57 25.03
CA ILE A 75 -9.07 -6.31 24.99
C ILE A 75 -9.86 -5.85 23.76
N ASN A 76 -10.30 -6.80 22.95
CA ASN A 76 -11.20 -6.55 21.83
C ASN A 76 -12.61 -7.02 22.21
N HIS A 77 -13.52 -6.06 22.41
CA HIS A 77 -14.92 -6.31 22.78
C HIS A 77 -15.79 -6.77 21.61
N VAL A 78 -15.35 -6.54 20.38
CA VAL A 78 -16.07 -6.98 19.16
C VAL A 78 -15.89 -8.48 18.98
N ASN A 79 -14.65 -8.95 19.09
CA ASN A 79 -14.30 -10.36 18.89
C ASN A 79 -14.20 -11.15 20.20
N GLN A 80 -14.31 -10.47 21.34
CA GLN A 80 -14.20 -11.05 22.69
C GLN A 80 -12.85 -11.75 22.90
N THR A 81 -11.76 -11.13 22.42
CA THR A 81 -10.39 -11.65 22.52
C THR A 81 -9.50 -10.73 23.34
N THR A 82 -8.46 -11.29 23.94
CA THR A 82 -7.44 -10.54 24.69
C THR A 82 -6.05 -10.87 24.16
N GLN A 83 -5.18 -9.87 24.03
CA GLN A 83 -3.81 -10.03 23.55
C GLN A 83 -2.84 -9.12 24.31
N LEU A 84 -1.56 -9.48 24.33
CA LEU A 84 -0.52 -8.66 24.98
C LEU A 84 0.02 -7.59 24.03
N GLU A 85 0.14 -7.94 22.75
CA GLU A 85 0.69 -7.08 21.71
C GLU A 85 -0.28 -5.97 21.30
N ASP A 86 0.28 -4.78 21.01
CA ASP A 86 -0.52 -3.63 20.57
C ASP A 86 -1.07 -3.88 19.15
N PRO A 87 -2.39 -3.95 18.98
CA PRO A 87 -3.00 -4.27 17.69
C PRO A 87 -2.67 -3.22 16.62
N ARG A 88 -2.33 -1.99 17.01
CA ARG A 88 -1.92 -0.93 16.07
C ARG A 88 -0.52 -1.18 15.49
N GLN A 89 0.34 -1.86 16.25
CA GLN A 89 1.67 -2.24 15.78
C GLN A 89 1.57 -3.40 14.81
N GLU A 90 0.76 -4.41 15.13
CA GLU A 90 0.45 -5.51 14.20
C GLU A 90 -0.13 -4.98 12.89
N TRP A 91 -1.13 -4.10 12.97
CA TRP A 91 -1.73 -3.52 11.78
C TRP A 91 -0.71 -2.75 10.93
N ARG A 92 0.14 -1.92 11.55
CA ARG A 92 1.22 -1.22 10.85
C ARG A 92 2.21 -2.18 10.20
N ALA A 93 2.61 -3.24 10.90
CA ALA A 93 3.53 -4.24 10.37
C ALA A 93 2.94 -4.98 9.16
N ILE A 94 1.65 -5.34 9.21
CA ILE A 94 0.96 -5.98 8.08
C ILE A 94 0.90 -5.03 6.88
N GLN A 95 0.49 -3.77 7.08
CA GLN A 95 0.44 -2.80 6.00
C GLN A 95 1.82 -2.56 5.38
N GLU A 96 2.84 -2.43 6.22
CA GLU A 96 4.21 -2.26 5.77
C GLU A 96 4.70 -3.49 4.98
N ALA A 97 4.40 -4.71 5.42
CA ALA A 97 4.75 -5.93 4.72
C ALA A 97 4.07 -6.01 3.35
N MET A 98 2.77 -5.70 3.27
CA MET A 98 2.03 -5.69 2.00
C MET A 98 2.61 -4.68 1.01
N LEU A 99 2.93 -3.48 1.47
CA LEU A 99 3.54 -2.44 0.62
C LEU A 99 4.94 -2.83 0.17
N ARG A 100 5.74 -3.42 1.06
CA ARG A 100 7.08 -3.96 0.73
C ARG A 100 6.99 -5.03 -0.35
N GLU A 101 6.06 -5.97 -0.23
CA GLU A 101 5.85 -7.04 -1.22
C GLU A 101 5.43 -6.47 -2.58
N TYR A 102 4.51 -5.50 -2.59
CA TYR A 102 4.08 -4.83 -3.81
C TYR A 102 5.25 -4.11 -4.50
N LEU A 103 6.05 -3.36 -3.74
CA LEU A 103 7.21 -2.65 -4.27
C LEU A 103 8.27 -3.61 -4.82
N GLN A 104 8.52 -4.72 -4.13
CA GLN A 104 9.45 -5.74 -4.62
C GLN A 104 8.96 -6.34 -5.94
N THR A 105 7.69 -6.73 -6.01
CA THR A 105 7.09 -7.29 -7.22
C THR A 105 7.18 -6.30 -8.39
N ALA A 106 6.92 -5.01 -8.13
CA ALA A 106 7.04 -3.97 -9.15
C ALA A 106 8.49 -3.81 -9.64
N GLN A 107 9.47 -3.90 -8.74
CA GLN A 107 10.89 -3.88 -9.10
C GLN A 107 11.28 -5.09 -9.96
N ASP A 108 10.88 -6.30 -9.55
CA ASP A 108 11.18 -7.53 -10.26
C ASP A 108 10.60 -7.51 -11.69
N VAL A 109 9.35 -7.01 -11.85
CA VAL A 109 8.70 -6.86 -13.17
C VAL A 109 9.46 -5.87 -14.06
N LEU A 110 9.94 -4.76 -13.49
CA LEU A 110 10.72 -3.78 -14.23
C LEU A 110 12.07 -4.35 -14.65
N GLU A 111 12.75 -5.08 -13.76
CA GLU A 111 14.04 -5.72 -14.06
C GLU A 111 13.89 -6.74 -15.19
N VAL A 112 12.91 -7.65 -15.09
CA VAL A 112 12.61 -8.61 -16.16
C VAL A 112 12.23 -7.90 -17.46
N SER A 113 11.46 -6.81 -17.39
CA SER A 113 11.11 -6.03 -18.58
C SER A 113 12.35 -5.42 -19.24
N LEU A 114 13.31 -4.92 -18.47
CA LEU A 114 14.55 -4.37 -19.00
C LEU A 114 15.42 -5.46 -19.64
N GLU A 115 15.55 -6.62 -18.99
CA GLU A 115 16.27 -7.77 -19.54
C GLU A 115 15.65 -8.23 -20.87
N CYS A 116 14.32 -8.34 -20.95
CA CYS A 116 13.63 -8.69 -22.18
C CYS A 116 13.87 -7.66 -23.30
N ILE A 117 13.86 -6.37 -23.00
CA ILE A 117 14.15 -5.32 -23.99
C ILE A 117 15.59 -5.46 -24.49
N LEU A 118 16.56 -5.64 -23.60
CA LEU A 118 17.97 -5.81 -23.96
C LEU A 118 18.18 -7.07 -24.82
N LEU A 119 17.57 -8.20 -24.45
CA LEU A 119 17.61 -9.43 -25.25
C LEU A 119 16.96 -9.22 -26.63
N THR A 120 15.86 -8.47 -26.72
CA THR A 120 15.20 -8.17 -27.99
C THR A 120 16.10 -7.34 -28.90
N ILE A 121 16.75 -6.31 -28.37
CA ILE A 121 17.73 -5.48 -29.10
C ILE A 121 18.93 -6.31 -29.54
N PHE A 122 19.46 -7.15 -28.65
CA PHE A 122 20.59 -8.03 -28.96
C PHE A 122 20.27 -9.02 -30.08
N VAL A 123 19.13 -9.71 -30.00
CA VAL A 123 18.69 -10.65 -31.04
C VAL A 123 18.42 -9.92 -32.36
N ALA A 124 17.84 -8.72 -32.33
CA ALA A 124 17.63 -7.92 -33.53
C ALA A 124 18.97 -7.50 -34.18
N PHE A 125 19.97 -7.14 -33.38
CA PHE A 125 21.32 -6.84 -33.86
C PHE A 125 22.02 -8.07 -34.43
N GLU A 126 21.91 -9.23 -33.78
CA GLU A 126 22.47 -10.48 -34.28
C GLU A 126 21.84 -10.84 -35.63
N GLN A 127 20.50 -10.78 -35.76
CA GLN A 127 19.81 -11.05 -37.02
C GLN A 127 20.19 -10.08 -38.14
N ALA A 128 20.45 -8.81 -37.82
CA ALA A 128 20.89 -7.80 -38.79
C ALA A 128 22.36 -7.95 -39.20
N THR A 129 23.19 -8.62 -38.38
CA THR A 129 24.61 -8.88 -38.65
C THR A 129 24.86 -10.28 -39.21
N ARG A 130 23.83 -11.13 -39.34
CA ARG A 130 23.96 -12.42 -40.02
C ARG A 130 24.39 -12.19 -41.47
N PRO A 131 25.52 -12.78 -41.90
CA PRO A 131 25.92 -12.67 -43.29
C PRO A 131 24.83 -13.28 -44.16
N PHE A 132 24.38 -12.56 -45.18
CA PHE A 132 23.54 -13.13 -46.22
C PHE A 132 24.26 -14.34 -46.80
N GLU A 133 23.77 -15.55 -46.51
CA GLU A 133 24.18 -16.73 -47.25
C GLU A 133 23.70 -16.51 -48.70
N CYS A 134 24.64 -16.22 -49.58
CA CYS A 134 24.41 -16.12 -51.01
C CYS A 134 24.07 -17.52 -51.52
N ASN A 135 22.79 -17.89 -51.48
CA ASN A 135 22.31 -19.05 -52.20
C ASN A 135 22.28 -18.69 -53.69
N ASP A 136 22.89 -19.53 -54.52
CA ASP A 136 23.16 -19.35 -55.97
C ASP A 136 21.89 -19.33 -56.86
N GLN A 137 20.79 -18.72 -56.40
CA GLN A 137 19.57 -18.57 -57.18
C GLN A 137 18.95 -17.17 -56.99
N GLY A 138 19.48 -16.21 -57.75
CA GLY A 138 18.72 -15.02 -58.16
C GLY A 138 18.63 -13.89 -57.14
N LEU A 139 19.52 -12.91 -57.29
CA LEU A 139 19.56 -11.60 -56.63
C LEU A 139 18.17 -10.94 -56.47
N ARG A 140 17.71 -10.80 -55.23
CA ARG A 140 16.88 -9.68 -54.75
C ARG A 140 17.27 -9.31 -53.31
N GLY A 141 18.19 -8.36 -53.17
CA GLY A 141 18.56 -7.78 -51.88
C GLY A 141 19.70 -6.77 -52.02
N ILE A 142 19.58 -5.62 -51.37
CA ILE A 142 20.54 -4.50 -51.40
C ILE A 142 21.84 -4.93 -50.69
N LEU A 143 22.96 -4.87 -51.40
CA LEU A 143 24.31 -5.06 -50.84
C LEU A 143 24.64 -3.90 -49.88
N ILE A 144 24.92 -4.21 -48.61
CA ILE A 144 25.75 -3.34 -47.79
C ILE A 144 27.20 -3.78 -48.04
N CYS A 145 27.92 -3.01 -48.85
CA CYS A 145 29.34 -3.21 -49.08
C CYS A 145 30.13 -2.87 -47.82
N SER A 146 30.70 -3.88 -47.17
CA SER A 146 31.83 -3.71 -46.26
C SER A 146 33.08 -3.38 -47.08
N GLY A 147 33.29 -2.10 -47.36
CA GLY A 147 34.51 -1.57 -47.95
C GLY A 147 35.16 -0.63 -46.94
N GLY A 148 36.22 -1.10 -46.28
CA GLY A 148 37.09 -0.25 -45.50
C GLY A 148 37.72 0.81 -46.40
N ASP A 149 37.56 2.08 -46.01
CA ASP A 149 38.57 3.13 -46.14
C ASP A 149 38.03 4.37 -45.41
N TYR A 150 38.48 4.54 -44.17
CA TYR A 150 38.27 5.74 -43.39
C TYR A 150 39.11 6.87 -44.00
N LYS A 151 38.58 7.56 -45.00
CA LYS A 151 39.16 8.80 -45.52
C LYS A 151 38.38 9.96 -44.93
N GLN A 152 38.94 10.55 -43.87
CA GLN A 152 38.51 11.84 -43.34
C GLN A 152 38.35 12.84 -44.49
N ARG A 153 37.11 13.23 -44.78
CA ARG A 153 36.80 14.39 -45.60
C ARG A 153 36.09 15.40 -44.73
N GLY A 154 36.77 16.53 -44.57
CA GLY A 154 36.35 17.85 -44.11
C GLY A 154 35.02 17.99 -43.40
N THR A 155 35.11 18.43 -42.14
CA THR A 155 34.16 19.34 -41.52
C THR A 155 33.94 20.54 -42.43
N ASP A 156 32.75 20.68 -43.01
CA ASP A 156 32.02 21.94 -43.17
C ASP A 156 30.72 21.68 -43.96
N GLU A 157 29.66 22.41 -43.60
CA GLU A 157 28.31 22.40 -44.19
C GLU A 157 27.39 21.22 -43.89
N LEU A 158 26.86 21.15 -42.65
CA LEU A 158 25.42 20.97 -42.38
C LEU A 158 25.09 21.52 -40.97
N LEU A 159 25.47 22.78 -40.74
CA LEU A 159 24.96 23.62 -39.65
C LEU A 159 24.01 24.66 -40.26
N ASN A 160 22.85 24.23 -40.74
CA ASN A 160 21.64 25.03 -40.69
C ASN A 160 20.44 24.24 -41.20
N GLU A 161 19.27 24.59 -40.63
CA GLU A 161 17.93 24.05 -40.90
C GLU A 161 17.66 22.73 -40.14
N GLY A 162 16.88 22.67 -39.07
CA GLY A 162 15.97 23.63 -38.47
C GLY A 162 14.82 22.86 -37.81
N ARG A 163 14.52 23.23 -36.56
CA ARG A 163 13.17 23.21 -35.96
C ARG A 163 12.54 21.83 -35.67
N TRP A 164 12.58 21.45 -34.38
CA TRP A 164 11.48 20.71 -33.76
C TRP A 164 10.87 21.62 -32.69
N GLU A 165 9.66 22.11 -32.98
CA GLU A 165 8.78 22.78 -32.03
C GLU A 165 8.25 21.76 -31.00
N LEU A 166 7.97 22.29 -29.80
CA LEU A 166 7.53 21.61 -28.58
C LEU A 166 6.23 20.81 -28.73
#